data_AF-A0A5C7MYT6-F1
#
_entry.id   AF-A0A5C7MYT6-F1
#
_cell.length_a   1.000
_cell.length_b   1.000
_cell.length_c   1.000
_cell.angle_alpha   90.00
_cell.angle_beta   90.00
_cell.angle_gamma   90.00
#
_symmetry.space_group_name_H-M   'P 1'
#
loop_
_entity.id
_entity.type
_entity.pdbx_description
1 polymer ?
#
loop_
_entity_poly.entity_id
_entity_poly.type
_entity_poly.pdbx_seq_one_letter_code
_entity_poly.pdbx_strand_id
1 'polypeptide(L)'
;MTDTPPAFDKFGWIKAIQADATLSDKTFRLAVLIGVTYTRKDGTGWAVELVELSERLAGGLSQKRMNAALDQLVDRGYLVDAGRSGGGRGNTARRSFHLRKPGTPASGVCSETRYASVLNPGRWRTKPGTPASEFVPPDLREPTPTGTSTGISTGVAAVAHDDPEPSRYCPDHPNDTPKGCNACRYHGRQHDAWRQRQVARKRAAIAACDVCDEHGQIDLGDSVKTCDCNRHIA
;
A
#
# COMPACT_ATOMS: atom_id res chain seq x y z
N MET A 1 0.33 45.32 -16.59
CA MET A 1 -0.02 45.15 -15.17
C MET A 1 0.19 43.69 -14.84
N THR A 2 1.26 43.36 -14.13
CA THR A 2 1.51 41.98 -13.66
C THR A 2 0.86 41.85 -12.29
N ASP A 3 -0.32 41.22 -12.24
CA ASP A 3 -0.96 40.84 -10.98
C ASP A 3 -0.10 39.78 -10.30
N THR A 4 0.75 40.22 -9.39
CA THR A 4 1.47 39.32 -8.50
C THR A 4 0.43 38.66 -7.58
N PRO A 5 0.31 37.32 -7.57
CA PRO A 5 -0.66 36.64 -6.71
C PRO A 5 -0.38 36.96 -5.23
N PRO A 6 -1.43 37.09 -4.40
CA PRO A 6 -1.26 37.38 -2.98
C PRO A 6 -0.42 36.30 -2.30
N ALA A 7 0.50 36.73 -1.44
CA ALA A 7 1.36 35.82 -0.69
C ALA A 7 0.52 34.91 0.24
N PHE A 8 0.94 33.65 0.37
CA PHE A 8 0.25 32.68 1.20
C PHE A 8 0.47 32.97 2.71
N ASP A 9 -0.63 33.14 3.44
CA ASP A 9 -0.63 33.35 4.91
C ASP A 9 -0.33 32.05 5.67
N LYS A 10 0.96 31.68 5.72
CA LYS A 10 1.45 30.47 6.42
C LYS A 10 1.08 30.46 7.90
N PHE A 11 1.18 31.59 8.59
CA PHE A 11 0.87 31.65 10.03
C PHE A 11 -0.63 31.49 10.28
N GLY A 12 -1.47 32.12 9.48
CA GLY A 12 -2.92 31.91 9.58
C GLY A 12 -3.35 30.49 9.20
N TRP A 13 -2.63 29.82 8.29
CA TRP A 13 -2.85 28.40 7.99
C TRP A 13 -2.54 27.50 9.19
N ILE A 14 -1.38 27.70 9.84
CA ILE A 14 -1.00 26.95 11.06
C ILE A 14 -2.03 27.22 12.19
N LYS A 15 -2.45 28.47 12.38
CA LYS A 15 -3.49 28.82 13.36
C LYS A 15 -4.83 28.14 13.07
N ALA A 16 -5.22 28.04 11.80
CA ALA A 16 -6.45 27.36 11.40
C ALA A 16 -6.40 25.86 11.75
N ILE A 17 -5.26 25.20 11.49
CA ILE A 17 -5.03 23.79 11.87
C ILE A 17 -5.06 23.60 13.39
N GLN A 18 -4.45 24.51 14.16
CA GLN A 18 -4.49 24.46 15.62
C GLN A 18 -5.91 24.61 16.19
N ALA A 19 -6.77 25.35 15.50
CA ALA A 19 -8.17 25.51 15.90
C ALA A 19 -9.06 24.31 15.52
N ASP A 20 -8.60 23.41 14.64
CA ASP A 20 -9.38 22.27 14.16
C ASP A 20 -9.25 21.05 15.07
N ALA A 21 -10.13 20.98 16.07
CA ALA A 21 -10.18 19.91 17.06
C ALA A 21 -10.56 18.53 16.48
N THR A 22 -10.95 18.45 15.22
CA THR A 22 -11.41 17.20 14.60
C THR A 22 -10.29 16.43 13.89
N LEU A 23 -9.12 17.05 13.76
CA LEU A 23 -7.93 16.37 13.26
C LEU A 23 -7.39 15.43 14.34
N SER A 24 -7.00 14.22 13.93
CA SER A 24 -6.26 13.33 14.84
C SER A 24 -4.90 13.92 15.16
N ASP A 25 -4.35 13.67 16.36
CA ASP A 25 -3.03 14.17 16.79
C ASP A 25 -1.93 13.90 15.75
N LYS A 26 -1.93 12.71 15.13
CA LYS A 26 -1.00 12.35 14.06
C LYS A 26 -1.17 13.19 12.80
N THR A 27 -2.41 13.48 12.40
CA THR A 27 -2.71 14.31 11.22
C THR A 27 -2.39 15.78 11.48
N PHE A 28 -2.64 16.24 12.70
CA PHE A 28 -2.24 17.56 13.17
C PHE A 28 -0.71 17.74 13.12
N ARG A 29 0.06 16.80 13.71
CA ARG A 29 1.53 16.83 13.66
C ARG A 29 2.08 16.80 12.24
N LEU A 30 1.48 15.96 11.39
CA LEU A 30 1.78 15.93 9.97
C LEU A 30 1.56 17.31 9.32
N ALA A 31 0.40 17.93 9.54
CA ALA A 31 0.08 19.24 8.98
C ALA A 31 1.05 20.33 9.48
N VAL A 32 1.42 20.32 10.77
CA VAL A 32 2.43 21.24 11.31
C VAL A 32 3.78 21.01 10.64
N LEU A 33 4.21 19.75 10.47
CA LEU A 33 5.46 19.41 9.79
C LEU A 33 5.46 19.93 8.33
N ILE A 34 4.34 19.77 7.61
CA ILE A 34 4.15 20.33 6.27
C ILE A 34 4.31 21.86 6.32
N GLY A 35 3.61 22.52 7.25
CA GLY A 35 3.68 23.96 7.42
C GLY A 35 5.10 24.46 7.67
N VAL A 36 5.86 23.80 8.54
CA VAL A 36 7.24 24.20 8.89
C VAL A 36 8.20 23.96 7.74
N THR A 37 8.14 22.78 7.11
CA THR A 37 9.05 22.40 6.01
C THR A 37 8.81 23.19 4.72
N TYR A 38 7.63 23.78 4.56
CA TYR A 38 7.29 24.59 3.40
C TYR A 38 7.90 26.01 3.45
N THR A 39 8.73 26.34 2.47
CA THR A 39 9.48 27.62 2.38
C THR A 39 9.01 28.55 1.26
N ARG A 40 8.21 28.05 0.32
CA ARG A 40 7.76 28.83 -0.84
C ARG A 40 6.70 29.87 -0.43
N LYS A 41 6.81 31.09 -0.93
CA LYS A 41 5.94 32.21 -0.54
C LYS A 41 4.52 32.16 -1.14
N ASP A 42 4.35 31.40 -2.22
CA ASP A 42 3.13 31.33 -3.03
C ASP A 42 2.17 30.21 -2.61
N GLY A 43 2.58 29.30 -1.73
CA GLY A 43 1.75 28.16 -1.34
C GLY A 43 1.57 27.08 -2.42
N THR A 44 2.31 27.13 -3.55
CA THR A 44 2.10 26.23 -4.69
C THR A 44 3.15 25.16 -4.99
N GLY A 45 2.66 24.04 -5.54
CA GLY A 45 3.48 23.04 -6.24
C GLY A 45 4.39 22.23 -5.34
N TRP A 46 3.97 21.96 -4.11
CA TRP A 46 4.79 21.25 -3.14
C TRP A 46 4.82 19.75 -3.44
N ALA A 47 5.89 19.27 -4.07
CA ALA A 47 6.12 17.85 -4.25
C ALA A 47 6.57 17.22 -2.93
N VAL A 48 5.85 16.19 -2.50
CA VAL A 48 6.10 15.45 -1.27
C VAL A 48 6.63 14.08 -1.61
N GLU A 49 7.81 13.79 -1.10
CA GLU A 49 8.26 12.41 -0.99
C GLU A 49 7.71 11.82 0.31
N LEU A 50 6.77 10.87 0.18
CA LEU A 50 6.08 10.29 1.32
C LEU A 50 7.03 9.58 2.30
N VAL A 51 8.16 9.06 1.80
CA VAL A 51 9.18 8.37 2.60
C VAL A 51 9.92 9.36 3.49
N GLU A 52 10.50 10.42 2.91
CA GLU A 52 11.20 11.48 3.66
C GLU A 52 10.30 12.11 4.74
N LEU A 53 9.03 12.34 4.39
CA LEU A 53 8.08 12.92 5.32
C LEU A 53 7.75 11.97 6.49
N SER A 54 7.75 10.66 6.24
CA SER A 54 7.50 9.64 7.27
C SER A 54 8.67 9.49 8.25
N GLU A 55 9.90 9.67 7.78
CA GLU A 55 11.11 9.61 8.60
C GLU A 55 11.23 10.81 9.54
N ARG A 56 10.76 11.99 9.10
CA ARG A 56 10.76 13.21 9.92
C ARG A 56 9.70 13.23 11.01
N LEU A 57 8.70 12.36 10.92
CA LEU A 57 7.62 12.33 11.89
C LEU A 57 7.97 11.40 13.06
N ALA A 58 8.12 11.96 14.26
CA ALA A 58 8.43 11.19 15.46
C ALA A 58 7.38 10.07 15.71
N GLY A 59 7.86 8.83 15.87
CA GLY A 59 7.03 7.64 16.04
C GLY A 59 6.56 6.98 14.74
N GLY A 60 6.91 7.55 13.59
CA GLY A 60 6.66 6.98 12.26
C GLY A 60 5.18 6.92 11.86
N LEU A 61 4.93 6.96 10.56
CA LEU A 61 3.64 6.62 9.98
C LEU A 61 3.84 5.66 8.81
N SER A 62 3.07 4.57 8.80
CA SER A 62 3.03 3.71 7.61
C SER A 62 2.52 4.51 6.41
N GLN A 63 3.02 4.21 5.21
CA GLN A 63 2.65 4.92 3.99
C GLN A 63 1.13 4.98 3.77
N LYS A 64 0.40 3.91 4.12
CA LYS A 64 -1.06 3.87 4.06
C LYS A 64 -1.71 4.90 4.99
N ARG A 65 -1.25 5.00 6.23
CA ARG A 65 -1.76 5.99 7.19
C ARG A 65 -1.37 7.41 6.78
N MET A 66 -0.19 7.59 6.20
CA MET A 66 0.26 8.89 5.68
C MET A 66 -0.67 9.38 4.57
N ASN A 67 -1.00 8.52 3.61
CA ASN A 67 -1.94 8.84 2.55
C ASN A 67 -3.33 9.18 3.11
N ALA A 68 -3.83 8.41 4.07
CA ALA A 68 -5.12 8.70 4.71
C ALA A 68 -5.13 10.06 5.44
N ALA A 69 -4.05 10.41 6.12
CA ALA A 69 -3.91 11.71 6.80
C ALA A 69 -3.82 12.88 5.79
N LEU A 70 -3.09 12.70 4.68
CA LEU A 70 -3.05 13.69 3.59
C LEU A 70 -4.42 13.86 2.94
N ASP A 71 -5.13 12.76 2.67
CA ASP A 71 -6.46 12.80 2.09
C ASP A 71 -7.45 13.49 3.05
N GLN A 72 -7.34 13.24 4.37
CA GLN A 72 -8.10 13.98 5.39
C GLN A 72 -7.84 15.49 5.33
N LEU A 73 -6.58 15.93 5.17
CA LEU A 73 -6.25 17.36 5.03
C LEU A 73 -6.78 17.97 3.72
N VAL A 74 -6.85 17.18 2.65
CA VAL A 74 -7.47 17.58 1.38
C VAL A 74 -8.98 17.74 1.55
N ASP A 75 -9.65 16.77 2.17
CA ASP A 75 -11.09 16.80 2.40
C ASP A 75 -11.52 18.00 3.26
N ARG A 76 -10.66 18.42 4.19
CA ARG A 76 -10.87 19.62 5.02
C ARG A 76 -10.47 20.93 4.34
N GLY A 77 -9.90 20.88 3.14
CA GLY A 77 -9.51 22.05 2.37
C GLY A 77 -8.22 22.73 2.85
N TYR A 78 -7.40 22.07 3.68
CA TYR A 78 -6.07 22.55 4.04
C TYR A 78 -5.05 22.34 2.91
N LEU A 79 -5.27 21.29 2.11
CA LEU A 79 -4.45 20.91 0.95
C LEU A 79 -5.34 20.81 -0.30
N VAL A 80 -4.75 21.10 -1.46
CA VAL A 80 -5.35 20.86 -2.77
C VAL A 80 -4.38 20.01 -3.58
N ASP A 81 -4.81 18.84 -4.06
CA ASP A 81 -3.98 17.94 -4.87
C ASP A 81 -3.67 18.62 -6.21
N ALA A 82 -2.40 18.95 -6.43
CA ALA A 82 -1.89 19.65 -7.61
C ALA A 82 -1.56 18.68 -8.75
N GLY A 83 -1.33 17.42 -8.42
CA GLY A 83 -0.87 16.43 -9.37
C GLY A 83 -0.14 15.28 -8.70
N ARG A 84 -0.10 14.16 -9.43
CA ARG A 84 0.58 12.93 -9.02
C ARG A 84 1.55 12.55 -10.11
N SER A 85 2.83 12.43 -9.78
CA SER A 85 3.80 11.84 -10.71
C SER A 85 3.79 10.33 -10.48
N GLY A 86 3.31 9.57 -11.48
CA GLY A 86 3.35 8.11 -11.44
C GLY A 86 4.79 7.62 -11.29
N GLY A 87 5.07 6.90 -10.20
CA GLY A 87 6.39 6.31 -9.98
C GLY A 87 6.68 5.25 -11.03
N GLY A 88 7.75 5.45 -11.80
CA GLY A 88 8.31 4.48 -12.73
C GLY A 88 9.38 3.60 -12.08
N ARG A 89 10.02 2.72 -12.87
CA ARG A 89 11.17 1.92 -12.41
C ARG A 89 12.28 2.87 -11.94
N GLY A 90 12.56 2.90 -10.64
CA GLY A 90 13.56 3.78 -10.02
C GLY A 90 13.06 5.18 -9.61
N ASN A 91 11.79 5.52 -9.89
CA ASN A 91 11.21 6.80 -9.45
C ASN A 91 10.16 6.56 -8.36
N THR A 92 10.41 7.11 -7.17
CA THR A 92 9.43 7.13 -6.09
C THR A 92 8.20 7.93 -6.52
N ALA A 93 7.01 7.40 -6.25
CA ALA A 93 5.78 8.14 -6.50
C ALA A 93 5.76 9.42 -5.64
N ARG A 94 5.54 10.57 -6.28
CA ARG A 94 5.42 11.87 -5.60
C ARG A 94 3.99 12.39 -5.76
N ARG A 95 3.47 13.00 -4.69
CA ARG A 95 2.23 13.78 -4.74
C ARG A 95 2.60 15.24 -4.60
N SER A 96 1.94 16.11 -5.36
CA SER A 96 2.12 17.54 -5.24
C SER A 96 0.87 18.19 -4.66
N PHE A 97 1.04 19.12 -3.72
CA PHE A 97 -0.07 19.83 -3.09
C PHE A 97 0.10 21.34 -3.14
N HIS A 98 -1.01 22.06 -3.18
CA HIS A 98 -1.09 23.47 -2.84
C HIS A 98 -1.63 23.62 -1.42
N LEU A 99 -1.04 24.53 -0.65
CA LEU A 99 -1.55 24.89 0.67
C LEU A 99 -2.70 25.89 0.50
N ARG A 100 -3.81 25.62 1.18
CA ARG A 100 -4.95 26.53 1.20
C ARG A 100 -5.44 26.69 2.63
N LYS A 101 -5.70 27.93 3.04
CA LYS A 101 -6.41 28.18 4.29
C LYS A 101 -7.89 27.86 4.03
N PRO A 102 -8.50 26.89 4.73
CA PRO A 102 -9.94 26.70 4.59
C PRO A 102 -10.60 28.03 4.92
N GLY A 103 -11.60 28.41 4.13
CA GLY A 103 -12.45 29.52 4.51
C GLY A 103 -12.96 29.21 5.91
N THR A 104 -12.86 30.17 6.83
CA THR A 104 -13.52 30.06 8.13
C THR A 104 -14.92 29.55 7.83
N PRO A 105 -15.38 28.43 8.41
CA PRO A 105 -16.73 27.95 8.15
C PRO A 105 -17.64 29.09 8.58
N ALA A 106 -18.14 29.86 7.61
CA ALA A 106 -19.21 30.80 7.84
C ALA A 106 -20.33 29.90 8.36
N SER A 107 -20.61 30.06 9.65
CA SER A 107 -21.57 29.26 10.40
C SER A 107 -22.73 28.82 9.49
N GLY A 108 -22.80 27.52 9.18
CA GLY A 108 -24.02 26.91 8.65
C GLY A 108 -24.34 26.98 7.16
N VAL A 109 -23.38 27.08 6.24
CA VAL A 109 -23.69 26.76 4.82
C VAL A 109 -22.85 25.58 4.35
N CYS A 110 -23.46 24.38 4.40
CA CYS A 110 -23.00 23.23 3.64
C CYS A 110 -22.80 23.66 2.19
N SER A 111 -21.55 23.88 1.78
CA SER A 111 -21.23 24.08 0.38
C SER A 111 -21.47 22.74 -0.31
N GLU A 112 -22.65 22.63 -0.90
CA GLU A 112 -23.03 21.59 -1.84
C GLU A 112 -21.92 21.48 -2.89
N THR A 113 -21.18 20.37 -2.80
CA THR A 113 -20.09 20.03 -3.69
C THR A 113 -20.67 19.94 -5.10
N ARG A 114 -20.53 21.00 -5.90
CA ARG A 114 -20.67 20.90 -7.36
C ARG A 114 -19.54 20.00 -7.85
N TYR A 115 -19.88 18.72 -7.88
CA TYR A 115 -19.18 17.64 -8.53
C TYR A 115 -19.24 17.89 -10.04
N ALA A 116 -18.39 18.80 -10.53
CA ALA A 116 -18.12 18.92 -11.95
C ALA A 116 -17.07 17.86 -12.31
N SER A 117 -17.60 16.70 -12.68
CA SER A 117 -17.00 15.63 -13.44
C SER A 117 -15.82 16.05 -14.32
N VAL A 118 -14.60 15.64 -13.92
CA VAL A 118 -13.57 15.24 -14.88
C VAL A 118 -13.44 13.74 -14.77
N LEU A 119 -14.50 13.06 -15.24
CA LEU A 119 -14.42 11.66 -15.58
C LEU A 119 -13.42 11.52 -16.73
N ASN A 120 -12.33 10.84 -16.46
CA ASN A 120 -11.35 10.41 -17.45
C ASN A 120 -12.07 9.49 -18.46
N PRO A 121 -12.29 9.89 -19.75
CA PRO A 121 -13.11 9.12 -20.68
C PRO A 121 -12.42 7.86 -21.24
N GLY A 122 -11.25 7.48 -20.73
CA GLY A 122 -10.29 6.70 -21.49
C GLY A 122 -10.02 5.25 -21.12
N ARG A 123 -10.71 4.61 -20.16
CA ARG A 123 -10.29 3.25 -19.74
C ARG A 123 -11.34 2.24 -19.27
N TRP A 124 -12.57 2.32 -19.77
CA TRP A 124 -13.46 1.15 -19.73
C TRP A 124 -13.21 0.30 -20.97
N ARG A 125 -12.12 -0.47 -20.97
CA ARG A 125 -12.00 -1.59 -21.90
C ARG A 125 -12.95 -2.66 -21.38
N THR A 126 -14.16 -2.68 -21.91
CA THR A 126 -15.09 -3.81 -21.80
C THR A 126 -14.33 -5.06 -22.17
N LYS A 127 -14.25 -6.02 -21.23
CA LYS A 127 -13.79 -7.36 -21.56
C LYS A 127 -14.73 -7.90 -22.66
N PRO A 128 -14.21 -8.51 -23.73
CA PRO A 128 -15.05 -9.25 -24.68
C PRO A 128 -15.91 -10.24 -23.90
N GLY A 129 -17.22 -10.17 -24.11
CA GLY A 129 -18.16 -11.11 -23.52
C GLY A 129 -17.75 -12.52 -23.90
N THR A 130 -17.58 -13.37 -22.90
CA THR A 130 -17.49 -14.81 -23.07
C THR A 130 -18.72 -15.26 -23.88
N PRO A 131 -18.57 -16.00 -24.99
CA PRO A 131 -19.72 -16.53 -25.70
C PRO A 131 -20.55 -17.39 -24.74
N ALA A 132 -21.87 -17.27 -24.87
CA ALA A 132 -22.86 -17.93 -24.03
C ALA A 132 -22.58 -19.44 -23.95
N SER A 133 -22.24 -19.90 -22.74
CA SER A 133 -22.30 -21.30 -22.40
C SER A 133 -23.78 -21.69 -22.43
N GLU A 134 -24.12 -22.67 -23.27
CA GLU A 134 -25.43 -23.33 -23.31
C GLU A 134 -25.91 -23.63 -21.89
N PHE A 135 -27.00 -22.99 -21.51
CA PHE A 135 -27.75 -23.34 -20.33
C PHE A 135 -28.51 -24.64 -20.65
N VAL A 136 -27.96 -25.77 -20.22
CA VAL A 136 -28.67 -27.05 -20.23
C VAL A 136 -29.66 -27.05 -19.05
N PRO A 137 -30.97 -27.19 -19.29
CA PRO A 137 -31.98 -27.25 -18.24
C PRO A 137 -31.69 -28.39 -17.23
N PRO A 138 -31.93 -28.20 -15.93
CA PRO A 138 -31.56 -29.16 -14.88
C PRO A 138 -32.35 -30.48 -14.89
N ASP A 139 -33.34 -30.67 -15.76
CA ASP A 139 -34.24 -31.85 -15.76
C ASP A 139 -33.72 -33.08 -16.52
N LEU A 140 -32.48 -33.09 -17.01
CA LEU A 140 -31.88 -34.25 -17.71
C LEU A 140 -30.57 -34.75 -17.08
N ARG A 141 -30.30 -34.44 -15.81
CA ARG A 141 -29.18 -35.07 -15.10
C ARG A 141 -29.62 -36.42 -14.56
N GLU A 142 -29.21 -37.47 -15.25
CA GLU A 142 -29.21 -38.83 -14.71
C GLU A 142 -28.56 -38.84 -13.32
N PRO A 143 -29.13 -39.57 -12.33
CA PRO A 143 -28.56 -39.66 -11.01
C PRO A 143 -27.21 -40.41 -11.10
N THR A 144 -26.12 -39.66 -10.94
CA THR A 144 -24.79 -40.23 -10.78
C THR A 144 -24.81 -41.19 -9.59
N PRO A 145 -24.37 -42.45 -9.73
CA PRO A 145 -24.34 -43.39 -8.62
C PRO A 145 -23.46 -42.81 -7.51
N THR A 146 -24.08 -42.54 -6.36
CA THR A 146 -23.39 -42.15 -5.14
C THR A 146 -22.67 -43.38 -4.61
N GLY A 147 -21.48 -43.63 -5.15
CA GLY A 147 -20.52 -44.58 -4.60
C GLY A 147 -19.91 -43.97 -3.36
N THR A 148 -20.49 -44.25 -2.19
CA THR A 148 -19.90 -43.99 -0.89
C THR A 148 -18.67 -44.88 -0.73
N SER A 149 -17.52 -44.42 -1.20
CA SER A 149 -16.25 -45.05 -0.87
C SER A 149 -15.77 -44.48 0.46
N THR A 150 -16.12 -45.18 1.54
CA THR A 150 -15.56 -44.97 2.88
C THR A 150 -14.14 -45.54 2.91
N GLY A 151 -13.26 -44.95 2.11
CA GLY A 151 -11.82 -45.17 2.19
C GLY A 151 -11.26 -44.27 3.27
N ILE A 152 -11.16 -44.78 4.49
CA ILE A 152 -10.36 -44.18 5.55
C ILE A 152 -8.90 -44.33 5.10
N SER A 153 -8.46 -43.41 4.24
CA SER A 153 -7.05 -43.32 3.89
C SER A 153 -6.35 -42.80 5.13
N THR A 154 -5.74 -43.73 5.86
CA THR A 154 -4.78 -43.47 6.94
C THR A 154 -3.63 -42.67 6.35
N GLY A 155 -3.85 -41.36 6.22
CA GLY A 155 -2.91 -40.41 5.66
C GLY A 155 -1.75 -40.29 6.63
N VAL A 156 -0.73 -41.11 6.38
CA VAL A 156 0.62 -40.91 6.89
C VAL A 156 0.93 -39.43 6.68
N ALA A 157 1.17 -38.71 7.77
CA ALA A 157 1.54 -37.31 7.75
C ALA A 157 2.70 -37.17 6.75
N ALA A 158 2.40 -36.59 5.57
CA ALA A 158 3.40 -36.33 4.56
C ALA A 158 4.45 -35.44 5.22
N VAL A 159 5.61 -36.04 5.46
CA VAL A 159 6.83 -35.38 5.90
C VAL A 159 6.93 -34.11 5.08
N ALA A 160 7.02 -32.95 5.75
CA ALA A 160 7.00 -31.64 5.13
C ALA A 160 7.96 -31.64 3.94
N HIS A 161 7.41 -31.68 2.73
CA HIS A 161 8.21 -31.60 1.52
C HIS A 161 8.93 -30.25 1.56
N ASP A 162 10.26 -30.30 1.56
CA ASP A 162 11.11 -29.15 1.29
C ASP A 162 10.51 -28.42 0.07
N ASP A 163 10.16 -27.13 0.23
CA ASP A 163 9.67 -26.26 -0.86
C ASP A 163 10.92 -25.58 -1.42
N PRO A 164 11.66 -26.22 -2.36
CA PRO A 164 12.97 -25.74 -2.78
C PRO A 164 12.84 -24.36 -3.43
N GLU A 165 13.88 -23.54 -3.27
CA GLU A 165 13.96 -22.23 -3.90
C GLU A 165 13.96 -22.38 -5.44
N PRO A 166 12.94 -21.88 -6.16
CA PRO A 166 12.90 -22.00 -7.61
C PRO A 166 13.90 -21.02 -8.24
N SER A 167 14.62 -21.42 -9.29
CA SER A 167 15.52 -20.48 -9.99
C SER A 167 14.79 -19.24 -10.49
N ARG A 168 15.44 -18.08 -10.37
CA ARG A 168 14.98 -16.80 -10.93
C ARG A 168 15.04 -16.74 -12.45
N TYR A 169 15.85 -17.60 -13.05
CA TYR A 169 16.14 -17.55 -14.47
C TYR A 169 15.77 -18.86 -15.16
N CYS A 170 15.49 -18.78 -16.47
CA CYS A 170 15.25 -19.98 -17.26
C CYS A 170 16.58 -20.70 -17.56
N PRO A 171 16.54 -21.98 -17.98
CA PRO A 171 17.74 -22.77 -18.27
C PRO A 171 18.68 -22.13 -19.32
N ASP A 172 18.13 -21.37 -20.26
CA ASP A 172 18.91 -20.67 -21.31
C ASP A 172 19.73 -19.47 -20.78
N HIS A 173 19.41 -19.01 -19.56
CA HIS A 173 19.95 -17.79 -18.98
C HIS A 173 20.34 -18.01 -17.51
N PRO A 174 21.25 -18.96 -17.19
CA PRO A 174 21.45 -19.43 -15.82
C PRO A 174 21.91 -18.34 -14.84
N ASN A 175 22.63 -17.33 -15.32
CA ASN A 175 23.27 -16.31 -14.47
C ASN A 175 22.76 -14.89 -14.71
N ASP A 176 22.22 -14.58 -15.89
CA ASP A 176 21.70 -13.26 -16.21
C ASP A 176 20.74 -13.29 -17.39
N THR A 177 19.79 -12.35 -17.41
CA THR A 177 18.73 -12.27 -18.39
C THR A 177 18.89 -11.03 -19.28
N PRO A 178 18.99 -11.18 -20.61
CA PRO A 178 18.84 -10.04 -21.52
C PRO A 178 17.43 -9.46 -21.38
N LYS A 179 17.31 -8.13 -21.33
CA LYS A 179 16.01 -7.42 -21.22
C LYS A 179 15.02 -7.99 -22.23
N GLY A 180 13.92 -8.59 -21.74
CA GLY A 180 12.80 -9.03 -22.58
C GLY A 180 12.50 -10.53 -22.58
N CYS A 181 13.30 -11.38 -21.93
CA CYS A 181 12.98 -12.81 -21.85
C CYS A 181 11.71 -13.09 -21.01
N ASN A 182 10.66 -13.59 -21.65
CA ASN A 182 9.40 -13.93 -20.98
C ASN A 182 9.53 -15.11 -20.01
N ALA A 183 10.41 -16.08 -20.31
CA ALA A 183 10.65 -17.23 -19.44
C ALA A 183 11.30 -16.80 -18.12
N CYS A 184 12.36 -15.99 -18.16
CA CYS A 184 12.96 -15.42 -16.95
C CYS A 184 11.97 -14.57 -16.15
N ARG A 185 11.06 -13.82 -16.81
CA ARG A 185 9.99 -13.09 -16.12
C ARG A 185 9.01 -14.03 -15.41
N TYR A 186 8.71 -15.20 -15.98
CA TYR A 186 7.88 -16.22 -15.34
C TYR A 186 8.59 -16.83 -14.13
N HIS A 187 9.84 -17.26 -14.28
CA HIS A 187 10.67 -17.78 -13.20
C HIS A 187 10.84 -16.77 -12.05
N GLY A 188 11.10 -15.50 -12.38
CA GLY A 188 11.14 -14.42 -11.38
C GLY A 188 9.85 -14.29 -10.57
N ARG A 189 8.68 -14.41 -11.22
CA ARG A 189 7.39 -14.41 -10.49
C ARG A 189 7.22 -15.62 -9.57
N GLN A 190 7.67 -16.80 -10.00
CA GLN A 190 7.63 -18.01 -9.17
C GLN A 190 8.57 -17.88 -7.95
N HIS A 191 9.77 -17.31 -8.15
CA HIS A 191 10.70 -17.01 -7.07
C HIS A 191 10.13 -15.98 -6.08
N ASP A 192 9.54 -14.89 -6.57
CA ASP A 192 8.91 -13.89 -5.71
C ASP A 192 7.74 -14.50 -4.91
N ALA A 193 6.93 -15.36 -5.53
CA ALA A 193 5.85 -16.08 -4.85
C ALA A 193 6.39 -17.06 -3.78
N TRP A 194 7.46 -17.79 -4.08
CA TRP A 194 8.15 -18.63 -3.10
C TRP A 194 8.67 -17.80 -1.92
N ARG A 195 9.32 -16.66 -2.19
CA ARG A 195 9.84 -15.75 -1.15
C ARG A 195 8.72 -15.26 -0.23
N GLN A 196 7.55 -14.94 -0.78
CA GLN A 196 6.37 -14.57 0.01
C GLN A 196 5.87 -15.72 0.89
N ARG A 197 5.86 -16.96 0.38
CA ARG A 197 5.54 -18.15 1.19
C ARG A 197 6.54 -18.34 2.33
N GLN A 198 7.84 -18.16 2.09
CA GLN A 198 8.86 -18.28 3.13
C GLN A 198 8.71 -17.21 4.22
N VAL A 199 8.41 -15.96 3.84
CA VAL A 199 8.11 -14.91 4.83
C VAL A 199 6.86 -15.26 5.66
N ALA A 200 5.82 -15.80 5.03
CA ALA A 200 4.62 -16.22 5.74
C ALA A 200 4.88 -17.41 6.70
N ARG A 201 5.64 -18.42 6.25
CA ARG A 201 6.06 -19.56 7.09
C ARG A 201 6.89 -19.09 8.28
N LYS A 202 7.86 -18.20 8.04
CA LYS A 202 8.69 -17.60 9.09
C LYS A 202 7.85 -16.84 10.12
N ARG A 203 6.89 -16.04 9.68
CA ARG A 203 5.96 -15.35 10.59
C ARG A 203 5.11 -16.33 11.38
N ALA A 204 4.59 -17.38 10.75
CA ALA A 204 3.79 -18.39 11.42
C ALA A 204 4.61 -19.14 12.49
N ALA A 205 5.87 -19.47 12.21
CA ALA A 205 6.75 -20.11 13.18
C ALA A 205 7.16 -19.20 14.34
N ILE A 206 7.39 -17.91 14.08
CA ILE A 206 7.62 -16.92 15.14
C ILE A 206 6.37 -16.81 16.02
N ALA A 207 5.19 -16.72 15.43
CA ALA A 207 3.93 -16.65 16.16
C ALA A 207 3.62 -17.93 16.97
N ALA A 208 4.16 -19.08 16.56
CA ALA A 208 4.04 -20.35 17.29
C ALA A 208 5.13 -20.54 18.37
N CYS A 209 6.18 -19.73 18.37
CA CYS A 209 7.23 -19.74 19.39
C CYS A 209 6.72 -19.02 20.65
N ASP A 210 6.76 -19.71 21.79
CA ASP A 210 6.39 -19.19 23.10
C ASP A 210 7.50 -18.35 23.76
N VAL A 211 8.75 -18.56 23.38
CA VAL A 211 9.93 -17.87 23.95
C VAL A 211 10.26 -16.56 23.23
N CYS A 212 9.74 -16.37 22.03
CA CYS A 212 10.17 -15.31 21.12
C CYS A 212 9.25 -14.09 21.15
N ASP A 213 9.82 -12.92 20.86
CA ASP A 213 9.02 -11.76 20.50
C ASP A 213 8.43 -11.87 19.07
N GLU A 214 7.69 -10.83 18.66
CA GLU A 214 7.06 -10.74 17.33
C GLU A 214 8.06 -10.70 16.15
N HIS A 215 9.36 -10.63 16.43
CA HIS A 215 10.43 -10.60 15.46
C HIS A 215 11.30 -11.87 15.48
N GLY A 216 10.97 -12.85 16.33
CA GLY A 216 11.76 -14.08 16.47
C GLY A 216 13.07 -13.85 17.23
N GLN A 217 13.10 -12.84 18.10
CA GLN A 217 14.21 -12.50 18.97
C GLN A 217 13.87 -12.86 20.42
N ILE A 218 14.90 -13.19 21.20
CA ILE A 218 14.83 -13.48 22.62
C ILE A 218 15.64 -12.40 23.34
N ASP A 219 14.98 -11.67 24.24
CA ASP A 219 15.62 -10.68 25.10
C ASP A 219 16.25 -11.36 26.31
N LEU A 220 17.56 -11.19 26.49
CA LEU A 220 18.34 -11.73 27.61
C LEU A 220 18.74 -10.63 28.61
N GLY A 221 18.09 -9.46 28.56
CA GLY A 221 18.36 -8.29 29.39
C GLY A 221 19.47 -7.40 28.81
N ASP A 222 20.69 -7.93 28.73
CA ASP A 222 21.87 -7.19 28.23
C ASP A 222 22.20 -7.53 26.76
N SER A 223 21.45 -8.45 26.14
CA SER A 223 21.68 -8.87 24.75
C SER A 223 20.41 -9.41 24.09
N VAL A 224 20.39 -9.34 22.75
CA VAL A 224 19.31 -9.88 21.92
C VAL A 224 19.85 -11.07 21.12
N LYS A 225 19.21 -12.24 21.27
CA LYS A 225 19.56 -13.45 20.50
C LYS A 225 18.47 -13.77 19.49
N THR A 226 18.85 -14.21 18.30
CA THR A 226 17.87 -14.74 17.33
C THR A 226 17.46 -16.14 17.74
N CYS A 227 16.16 -16.40 17.83
CA CYS A 227 15.62 -17.72 18.15
C CYS A 227 15.94 -18.75 17.06
N ASP A 228 16.15 -20.01 17.45
CA ASP A 228 16.39 -21.14 16.54
C ASP A 228 15.17 -21.52 15.69
N CYS A 229 13.96 -21.17 16.11
CA CYS A 229 12.74 -21.18 15.29
C CYS A 229 12.89 -20.38 13.98
N ASN A 230 13.84 -19.44 13.91
CA ASN A 230 14.19 -18.69 12.70
C ASN A 230 15.16 -19.47 11.78
N ARG A 231 15.90 -20.46 12.31
CA ARG A 231 16.90 -21.25 11.56
C ARG A 231 16.31 -22.46 10.84
N HIS A 232 15.18 -22.99 11.31
CA HIS A 232 14.55 -24.17 10.72
C HIS A 232 13.68 -23.88 9.47
N ILE A 233 13.73 -22.68 8.91
CA ILE A 233 12.86 -22.22 7.80
C ILE A 233 13.71 -21.75 6.59
N ALA A 234 15.02 -21.98 6.62
CA ALA A 234 15.93 -21.65 5.53
C ALA A 234 16.05 -22.80 4.53
#